data_AF-A0A7X8IKB3-F1
#
_entry.id   AF-A0A7X8IKB3-F1
#
_cell.length_a   1.000
_cell.length_b   1.000
_cell.length_c   1.000
_cell.angle_alpha   90.00
_cell.angle_beta   90.00
_cell.angle_gamma   90.00
#
_symmetry.space_group_name_H-M   'P 1'
#
loop_
_entity.id
_entity.type
_entity.pdbx_description
1 polymer ?
#
loop_
_entity_poly.entity_id
_entity_poly.type
_entity_poly.pdbx_seq_one_letter_code
_entity_poly.pdbx_strand_id
1 'polypeptide(L)'
;MKQKNPKIKSSKCEKHMEQFLMLDKRQFLHFSLCVHLLCCKKCRTQVRLMGLAEKKIAEPLFIPMPFSDENLIHIMKRIYPDFDPQGVCPVSFSKWIIAGICLISGFVIFALLDTAVHVSTGMAVAVYTVFGISITMYCVLFIISNLDFFVKKVESIKPLAEHLG
;
A
#
# COMPACT_ATOMS: atom_id res chain seq x y z
N MET A 1 -30.78 1.44 -42.86
CA MET A 1 -29.33 1.17 -42.79
C MET A 1 -29.11 -0.33 -42.60
N LYS A 2 -28.61 -1.03 -43.64
CA LYS A 2 -28.37 -2.49 -43.61
C LYS A 2 -27.18 -2.80 -42.68
N GLN A 3 -27.46 -3.31 -41.48
CA GLN A 3 -26.43 -3.98 -40.68
C GLN A 3 -25.94 -5.21 -41.46
N LYS A 4 -24.76 -5.12 -42.06
CA LYS A 4 -24.05 -6.27 -42.63
C LYS A 4 -23.69 -7.20 -41.47
N ASN A 5 -24.53 -8.19 -41.21
CA ASN A 5 -24.28 -9.26 -40.25
C ASN A 5 -23.12 -10.13 -40.78
N PRO A 6 -21.93 -10.10 -40.15
CA PRO A 6 -20.75 -10.77 -40.69
C PRO A 6 -20.82 -12.28 -40.38
N LYS A 7 -21.45 -13.02 -41.31
CA LYS A 7 -21.30 -14.46 -41.59
C LYS A 7 -20.77 -15.28 -40.41
N ILE A 8 -21.71 -15.91 -39.69
CA ILE A 8 -21.48 -16.99 -38.74
C ILE A 8 -20.76 -18.13 -39.47
N LYS A 9 -19.47 -18.27 -39.22
CA LYS A 9 -18.65 -19.43 -39.62
C LYS A 9 -17.94 -19.89 -38.35
N SER A 10 -18.68 -20.45 -37.37
CA SER A 10 -18.26 -20.22 -35.97
C SER A 10 -18.59 -21.29 -34.92
N SER A 11 -19.11 -22.48 -35.24
CA SER A 11 -19.40 -23.47 -34.18
C SER A 11 -18.17 -23.85 -33.33
N LYS A 12 -16.95 -23.76 -33.89
CA LYS A 12 -15.69 -23.97 -33.16
C LYS A 12 -15.24 -22.73 -32.37
N CYS A 13 -15.40 -21.53 -32.92
CA CYS A 13 -15.00 -20.29 -32.24
C CYS A 13 -15.90 -20.02 -31.03
N GLU A 14 -17.19 -20.35 -31.14
CA GLU A 14 -18.17 -20.21 -30.05
C GLU A 14 -17.82 -21.16 -28.89
N LYS A 15 -17.55 -22.44 -29.18
CA LYS A 15 -17.06 -23.39 -28.18
C LYS A 15 -15.79 -22.94 -27.46
N HIS A 16 -14.84 -22.36 -28.20
CA HIS A 16 -13.61 -21.84 -27.59
C HIS A 16 -13.85 -20.57 -26.76
N MET A 17 -14.82 -19.73 -27.14
CA MET A 17 -15.19 -18.57 -26.33
C MET A 17 -15.98 -18.98 -25.08
N GLU A 18 -16.86 -19.98 -25.15
CA GLU A 18 -17.52 -20.54 -23.97
C GLU A 18 -16.50 -21.15 -22.99
N GLN A 19 -15.54 -21.91 -23.51
CA GLN A 19 -14.42 -22.42 -22.71
C GLN A 19 -13.61 -21.29 -22.06
N PHE A 20 -13.42 -20.17 -22.76
CA PHE A 20 -12.76 -19.00 -22.20
C PHE A 20 -13.60 -18.35 -21.08
N LEU A 21 -14.92 -18.24 -21.26
CA LEU A 21 -15.84 -17.64 -20.28
C LEU A 21 -16.06 -18.51 -19.04
N MET A 22 -15.85 -19.83 -19.13
CA MET A 22 -15.88 -20.74 -17.99
C MET A 22 -14.63 -20.63 -17.10
N LEU A 23 -13.54 -20.04 -17.59
CA LEU A 23 -12.32 -19.85 -16.84
C LEU A 23 -12.43 -18.62 -15.95
N ASP A 24 -12.16 -18.79 -14.66
CA ASP A 24 -12.05 -17.67 -13.72
C ASP A 24 -10.68 -16.99 -13.84
N LYS A 25 -10.58 -15.75 -13.34
CA LYS A 25 -9.37 -14.93 -13.42
C LYS A 25 -8.18 -15.66 -12.79
N ARG A 26 -7.06 -15.74 -13.52
CA ARG A 26 -5.80 -16.44 -13.17
C ARG A 26 -5.77 -17.96 -13.36
N GLN A 27 -6.76 -18.57 -14.00
CA GLN A 27 -6.64 -19.97 -14.40
C GLN A 27 -5.80 -20.14 -15.67
N PHE A 28 -5.12 -21.27 -15.79
CA PHE A 28 -4.29 -21.57 -16.95
C PHE A 28 -5.17 -21.78 -18.19
N LEU A 29 -4.81 -21.13 -19.29
CA LEU A 29 -5.47 -21.31 -20.57
C LEU A 29 -5.04 -22.65 -21.18
N HIS A 30 -6.02 -23.47 -21.57
CA HIS A 30 -5.74 -24.71 -22.29
C HIS A 30 -5.01 -24.42 -23.62
N PHE A 31 -4.01 -25.22 -23.97
CA PHE A 31 -3.13 -24.95 -25.11
C PHE A 31 -3.90 -24.72 -26.44
N SER A 32 -4.95 -25.51 -26.67
CA SER A 32 -5.82 -25.36 -27.86
C SER A 32 -6.48 -23.97 -27.93
N LEU A 33 -6.83 -23.39 -26.79
CA LEU A 33 -7.47 -22.08 -26.71
C LEU A 33 -6.44 -20.97 -26.98
N CYS A 34 -5.21 -21.10 -26.45
CA CYS A 34 -4.10 -20.19 -26.76
C CYS A 34 -3.81 -20.12 -28.26
N VAL A 35 -3.65 -21.28 -28.90
CA VAL A 35 -3.40 -21.36 -30.36
C VAL A 35 -4.55 -20.72 -31.14
N HIS A 36 -5.80 -21.00 -30.75
CA HIS A 36 -6.96 -20.40 -31.42
C HIS A 36 -6.98 -18.87 -31.27
N LEU A 37 -6.73 -18.32 -30.09
CA LEU A 37 -6.68 -16.87 -29.85
C LEU A 37 -5.54 -16.19 -30.62
N LEU A 38 -4.41 -16.88 -30.84
CA LEU A 38 -3.32 -16.37 -31.67
C LEU A 38 -3.70 -16.31 -33.15
N CYS A 39 -4.39 -17.33 -33.67
CA CYS A 39 -4.75 -17.43 -35.09
C CYS A 39 -6.04 -16.68 -35.46
N CYS A 40 -7.01 -16.59 -34.56
CA CYS A 40 -8.32 -16.02 -34.82
C CYS A 40 -8.40 -14.56 -34.36
N LYS A 41 -8.29 -13.62 -35.32
CA LYS A 41 -8.39 -12.18 -35.04
C LYS A 41 -9.70 -11.78 -34.33
N LYS A 42 -10.83 -12.42 -34.66
CA LYS A 42 -12.14 -12.10 -34.05
C LYS A 42 -12.15 -12.42 -32.55
N CYS A 43 -11.77 -13.63 -32.18
CA CYS A 43 -11.75 -14.07 -30.78
C CYS A 43 -10.71 -13.29 -29.97
N ARG A 44 -9.54 -12.99 -30.56
CA ARG A 44 -8.54 -12.12 -29.93
C ARG A 44 -9.08 -10.73 -29.60
N THR A 45 -9.82 -10.12 -30.53
CA THR A 45 -10.42 -8.80 -30.32
C THR A 45 -11.50 -8.85 -29.23
N GLN A 46 -12.34 -9.87 -29.20
CA GLN A 46 -13.38 -10.01 -28.16
C GLN A 46 -12.78 -10.14 -26.76
N VAL A 47 -11.79 -11.02 -26.56
CA VAL A 47 -11.09 -11.17 -25.27
C VAL A 47 -10.43 -9.86 -24.85
N ARG A 48 -9.80 -9.15 -25.80
CA ARG A 48 -9.19 -7.84 -25.52
C ARG A 48 -10.23 -6.79 -25.09
N LEU A 49 -11.39 -6.75 -25.74
CA LEU A 49 -12.46 -5.82 -25.38
C LEU A 49 -13.05 -6.14 -23.99
N MET A 50 -13.21 -7.43 -23.66
CA MET A 50 -13.65 -7.86 -22.33
C MET A 50 -12.64 -7.43 -21.25
N GLY A 51 -11.34 -7.65 -21.47
CA GLY A 51 -10.30 -7.21 -20.53
C GLY A 51 -10.23 -5.67 -20.38
N LEU A 52 -10.52 -4.91 -21.45
CA LEU A 52 -10.60 -3.45 -21.36
C LEU A 52 -11.84 -3.00 -20.58
N ALA A 53 -12.98 -3.65 -20.77
CA ALA A 53 -14.20 -3.37 -20.01
C ALA A 53 -14.00 -3.69 -18.53
N GLU A 54 -13.42 -4.86 -18.23
CA GLU A 54 -13.08 -5.26 -16.87
C GLU A 54 -12.10 -4.27 -16.22
N LYS A 55 -11.06 -3.83 -16.94
CA LYS A 55 -10.12 -2.81 -16.44
C LYS A 55 -10.83 -1.49 -16.10
N LYS A 56 -11.79 -1.07 -16.92
CA LYS A 56 -12.59 0.15 -16.66
C LYS A 56 -13.55 -0.02 -15.49
N ILE A 57 -14.12 -1.21 -15.29
CA ILE A 57 -15.01 -1.51 -14.16
C ILE A 57 -14.20 -1.65 -12.86
N ALA A 58 -13.00 -2.22 -12.95
CA ALA A 58 -12.08 -2.39 -11.83
C ALA A 58 -11.31 -1.11 -11.48
N GLU A 59 -11.44 -0.05 -12.28
CA GLU A 59 -10.94 1.27 -11.91
C GLU A 59 -11.65 1.71 -10.63
N PRO A 60 -10.89 2.09 -9.58
CA PRO A 60 -11.50 2.45 -8.32
C PRO A 60 -12.49 3.57 -8.58
N LEU A 61 -13.76 3.34 -8.24
CA LEU A 61 -14.79 4.36 -8.34
C LEU A 61 -14.38 5.50 -7.39
N PHE A 62 -13.78 6.55 -7.97
CA PHE A 62 -13.57 7.82 -7.30
C PHE A 62 -14.94 8.51 -7.24
N ILE A 63 -15.85 7.93 -6.46
CA ILE A 63 -16.99 8.67 -5.97
C ILE A 63 -16.39 9.56 -4.88
N PRO A 64 -16.40 10.90 -5.02
CA PRO A 64 -16.17 11.77 -3.89
C PRO A 64 -17.35 11.55 -2.95
N MET A 65 -17.26 10.53 -2.09
CA MET A 65 -18.21 10.38 -1.01
C MET A 65 -17.99 11.57 -0.09
N PRO A 66 -19.03 12.38 0.17
CA PRO A 66 -19.02 13.30 1.29
C PRO A 66 -19.21 12.46 2.56
N PHE A 67 -18.27 11.56 2.85
CA PHE A 67 -18.15 11.02 4.19
C PHE A 67 -17.56 12.15 5.01
N SER A 68 -18.42 12.94 5.62
CA SER A 68 -18.04 13.56 6.88
C SER A 68 -17.48 12.44 7.75
N ASP A 69 -16.26 12.61 8.25
CA ASP A 69 -15.55 11.58 9.01
C ASP A 69 -16.43 10.98 10.14
N GLU A 70 -17.37 11.77 10.68
CA GLU A 70 -18.37 11.34 11.66
C GLU A 70 -19.31 10.22 11.17
N ASN A 71 -19.80 10.28 9.93
CA ASN A 71 -20.70 9.25 9.40
C ASN A 71 -19.98 7.92 9.20
N LEU A 72 -18.71 7.97 8.78
CA LEU A 72 -17.86 6.80 8.62
C LEU A 72 -17.53 6.17 9.98
N ILE A 73 -17.17 6.99 10.97
CA ILE A 73 -16.94 6.55 12.36
C ILE A 73 -18.20 5.89 12.94
N HIS A 74 -19.38 6.46 12.69
CA HIS A 74 -20.65 5.91 13.18
C HIS A 74 -20.98 4.55 12.56
N ILE A 75 -20.76 4.39 11.25
CA ILE A 75 -20.93 3.10 10.56
C ILE A 75 -19.91 2.07 11.09
N MET A 76 -18.65 2.46 11.25
CA MET A 76 -17.61 1.57 11.76
C MET A 76 -17.88 1.13 13.21
N LYS A 77 -18.33 2.03 14.09
CA LYS A 77 -18.76 1.68 15.46
C LYS A 77 -19.95 0.72 15.49
N ARG A 78 -20.83 0.77 14.49
CA ARG A 78 -21.98 -0.15 14.39
C ARG A 78 -21.58 -1.55 13.97
N ILE A 79 -20.52 -1.69 13.17
CA ILE A 79 -20.02 -2.97 12.65
C ILE A 79 -18.99 -3.58 13.62
N TYR A 80 -18.18 -2.73 14.25
CA TYR A 80 -17.20 -3.08 15.28
C TYR A 80 -17.42 -2.19 16.52
N PRO A 81 -18.10 -2.68 17.57
CA PRO A 81 -18.41 -1.89 18.76
C PRO A 81 -17.16 -1.46 19.55
N ASP A 82 -16.06 -2.19 19.43
CA ASP A 82 -14.75 -1.85 20.01
C ASP A 82 -13.90 -0.94 19.11
N PHE A 83 -14.46 -0.43 18.00
CA PHE A 83 -13.75 0.49 17.12
C PHE A 83 -13.57 1.85 17.81
N ASP A 84 -12.39 2.04 18.40
CA ASP A 84 -11.94 3.36 18.82
C ASP A 84 -11.26 4.08 17.63
N PRO A 85 -11.90 5.09 17.03
CA PRO A 85 -11.27 5.90 15.99
C PRO A 85 -10.04 6.66 16.50
N GLN A 86 -9.85 6.79 17.82
CA GLN A 86 -8.68 7.40 18.44
C GLN A 86 -7.62 6.40 18.88
N GLY A 87 -7.90 5.09 18.84
CA GLY A 87 -7.02 4.03 19.33
C GLY A 87 -5.75 3.86 18.49
N VAL A 88 -5.70 4.50 17.33
CA VAL A 88 -4.55 4.52 16.42
C VAL A 88 -4.27 5.95 15.97
N CYS A 89 -4.29 6.93 16.87
CA CYS A 89 -3.71 8.23 16.56
C CYS A 89 -2.19 8.06 16.42
N PRO A 90 -1.61 8.09 15.20
CA PRO A 90 -0.16 8.03 15.06
C PRO A 90 0.43 9.20 15.86
N VAL A 91 1.39 8.90 16.73
CA VAL A 91 2.03 9.91 17.56
C VAL A 91 2.59 10.98 16.62
N SER A 92 2.07 12.20 16.71
CA SER A 92 2.44 13.29 15.80
C SER A 92 3.96 13.41 15.67
N PHE A 93 4.45 13.55 14.44
CA PHE A 93 5.88 13.62 14.11
C PHE A 93 6.64 14.65 14.97
N SER A 94 5.97 15.76 15.32
CA SER A 94 6.52 16.80 16.19
C SER A 94 6.85 16.27 17.60
N LYS A 95 6.04 15.37 18.16
CA LYS A 95 6.29 14.75 19.47
C LYS A 95 7.51 13.83 19.43
N TRP A 96 7.71 13.11 18.32
CA TRP A 96 8.92 12.31 18.11
C TRP A 96 10.17 13.19 18.09
N ILE A 97 10.16 14.29 17.31
CA ILE A 97 11.30 15.22 17.26
C ILE A 97 11.65 15.75 18.65
N ILE A 98 10.66 16.18 19.42
CA ILE A 98 10.88 16.70 20.79
C ILE A 98 11.52 15.62 21.67
N ALA A 99 11.02 14.39 21.62
CA ALA A 99 11.60 13.27 22.38
C ALA A 99 13.06 12.98 21.97
N GLY A 100 13.39 13.08 20.67
CA GLY A 100 14.75 12.94 20.17
C GLY A 100 15.68 14.05 20.68
N ILE A 101 15.21 15.30 20.68
CA ILE A 101 15.95 16.44 21.22
C ILE A 101 16.22 16.25 22.73
N CYS A 102 15.23 15.78 23.48
CA CYS A 102 15.38 15.46 24.91
C CYS A 102 16.41 14.35 25.16
N LEU A 103 16.46 13.31 24.31
CA LEU A 103 17.45 12.24 24.42
C LEU A 103 18.87 12.76 24.16
N ILE A 104 19.05 13.56 23.11
CA ILE A 104 20.35 14.16 22.77
C ILE A 104 20.80 15.13 23.86
N SER A 105 19.91 15.98 24.37
CA SER A 105 20.25 16.93 25.43
C SER A 105 20.64 16.20 26.71
N GLY A 106 19.92 15.14 27.09
CA GLY A 106 20.28 14.31 28.25
C GLY A 106 21.67 13.69 28.12
N PHE A 107 22.01 13.16 26.94
CA PHE A 107 23.34 12.62 26.67
C PHE A 107 24.43 13.70 26.77
N VAL A 108 24.22 14.87 26.17
CA VAL A 108 25.18 15.99 26.21
C VAL A 108 25.37 16.51 27.63
N ILE A 109 24.29 16.71 28.38
CA ILE A 109 24.35 17.16 29.78
C ILE A 109 25.15 16.14 30.61
N PHE A 110 24.88 14.84 30.44
CA PHE A 110 25.62 13.81 31.15
C PHE A 110 27.11 13.82 30.79
N ALA A 111 27.45 13.94 29.51
CA ALA A 111 28.86 14.03 29.07
C ALA A 111 29.58 15.26 29.66
N LEU A 112 28.89 16.40 29.75
CA LEU A 112 29.44 17.60 30.39
C LEU A 112 29.61 17.42 31.90
N LEU A 113 28.68 16.75 32.58
CA LEU A 113 28.80 16.45 34.01
C LEU A 113 29.91 15.43 34.30
N ASP A 114 30.08 14.43 33.43
CA ASP A 114 31.15 13.43 33.52
C ASP A 114 32.54 14.10 33.47
N THR A 115 32.73 15.04 32.53
CA THR A 115 33.97 15.83 32.43
C THR A 115 34.20 16.77 33.62
N ALA A 116 33.14 17.27 34.26
CA ALA A 116 33.24 18.18 35.40
C ALA A 116 33.48 17.48 36.74
N VAL A 117 32.88 16.30 36.96
CA VAL A 117 32.85 15.60 38.26
C VAL A 117 33.78 14.38 38.27
N HIS A 118 34.32 13.97 37.12
CA HIS A 118 35.14 12.76 36.95
C HIS A 118 34.45 11.52 37.53
N VAL A 119 33.39 11.08 36.86
CA VAL A 119 32.67 9.87 37.25
C VAL A 119 33.58 8.65 37.08
N SER A 120 33.47 7.68 37.98
CA SER A 120 34.24 6.43 37.87
C SER A 120 33.99 5.75 36.52
N THR A 121 35.04 5.21 35.91
CA THR A 121 34.99 4.62 34.56
C THR A 121 33.92 3.53 34.44
N GLY A 122 33.72 2.70 35.48
CA GLY A 122 32.68 1.66 35.48
C GLY A 122 31.26 2.22 35.40
N MET A 123 30.98 3.32 36.11
CA MET A 123 29.69 4.01 36.06
C MET A 123 29.48 4.71 34.72
N ALA A 124 30.52 5.37 34.19
CA ALA A 124 30.46 6.01 32.88
C ALA A 124 30.11 4.99 31.78
N VAL A 125 30.80 3.85 31.73
CA VAL A 125 30.55 2.77 30.76
C VAL A 125 29.11 2.26 30.87
N ALA A 126 28.61 2.00 32.08
CA ALA A 126 27.24 1.55 32.28
C ALA A 126 26.22 2.56 31.75
N VAL A 127 26.37 3.85 32.07
CA VAL A 127 25.44 4.89 31.65
C VAL A 127 25.49 5.10 30.13
N TYR A 128 26.67 5.17 29.52
CA TYR A 128 26.79 5.30 28.06
C TYR A 128 26.19 4.10 27.32
N THR A 129 26.30 2.90 27.89
CA THR A 129 25.67 1.69 27.33
C THR A 129 24.14 1.79 27.35
N VAL A 130 23.56 2.27 28.47
CA VAL A 130 22.11 2.48 28.58
C VAL A 130 21.61 3.52 27.59
N PHE A 131 22.35 4.63 27.41
CA PHE A 131 22.02 5.63 26.39
C PHE A 131 22.09 5.05 24.98
N GLY A 132 23.12 4.27 24.66
CA GLY A 132 23.26 3.63 23.36
C GLY A 132 22.09 2.69 23.03
N ILE A 133 21.68 1.86 24.00
CA ILE A 133 20.52 0.96 23.85
C ILE A 133 19.23 1.77 23.67
N SER A 134 19.03 2.79 24.52
CA SER A 134 17.83 3.62 24.48
C SER A 134 17.68 4.38 23.16
N ILE A 135 18.79 4.94 22.65
CA ILE A 135 18.82 5.64 21.35
C ILE A 135 18.51 4.65 20.22
N THR A 136 19.12 3.46 20.24
CA THR A 136 18.87 2.42 19.22
C THR A 136 17.40 2.02 19.21
N MET A 137 16.82 1.75 20.38
CA MET A 137 15.40 1.41 20.51
C MET A 137 14.49 2.55 20.04
N TYR A 138 14.83 3.79 20.41
CA TYR A 138 14.12 4.99 19.95
C TYR A 138 14.14 5.11 18.41
N CYS A 139 15.30 4.90 17.76
CA CYS A 139 15.41 4.94 16.31
C CYS A 139 14.55 3.86 15.63
N VAL A 140 14.54 2.64 16.15
CA VAL A 140 13.72 1.55 15.62
C VAL A 140 12.23 1.89 15.73
N LEU A 141 11.79 2.34 16.90
CA LEU A 141 10.38 2.74 17.11
C LEU A 141 10.00 3.92 16.22
N PHE A 142 10.88 4.92 16.09
CA PHE A 142 10.66 6.05 15.20
C PHE A 142 10.47 5.61 13.75
N ILE A 143 11.32 4.70 13.25
CA ILE A 143 11.21 4.17 11.88
C ILE A 143 9.88 3.43 11.72
N ILE A 144 9.56 2.48 12.60
CA ILE A 144 8.35 1.65 12.50
C ILE A 144 7.09 2.53 12.55
N SER A 145 6.99 3.45 13.51
CA SER A 145 5.81 4.31 13.68
C SER A 145 5.62 5.30 12.53
N ASN A 146 6.66 5.61 11.77
CA ASN A 146 6.59 6.54 10.64
C ASN A 146 6.75 5.84 9.28
N LEU A 147 6.89 4.51 9.24
CA LEU A 147 7.13 3.74 8.01
C LEU A 147 5.97 3.89 7.02
N ASP A 148 4.74 3.96 7.54
CA ASP A 148 3.53 4.22 6.74
C ASP A 148 3.59 5.55 5.97
N PHE A 149 4.22 6.58 6.55
CA PHE A 149 4.43 7.85 5.85
C PHE A 149 5.47 7.71 4.73
N PHE A 150 6.57 6.99 4.99
CA PHE A 150 7.60 6.76 3.99
C PHE A 150 7.09 5.91 2.82
N VAL A 151 6.34 4.83 3.09
CA VAL A 151 5.76 3.96 2.05
C VAL A 151 4.75 4.73 1.21
N LYS A 152 3.82 5.47 1.84
CA LYS A 152 2.83 6.29 1.11
C LYS A 152 3.49 7.35 0.24
N LYS A 153 4.60 7.94 0.68
CA LYS A 153 5.34 8.93 -0.12
C LYS A 153 6.05 8.29 -1.33
N VAL A 154 6.60 7.09 -1.17
CA VAL A 154 7.19 6.33 -2.28
C VAL A 154 6.13 5.91 -3.30
N GLU A 155 4.95 5.46 -2.85
CA GLU A 155 3.83 5.13 -3.72
C GLU A 155 3.26 6.34 -4.46
N SER A 156 3.22 7.53 -3.83
CA SER A 156 2.80 8.78 -4.48
C SER A 156 3.77 9.27 -5.56
N ILE A 157 5.04 8.92 -5.50
CA ILE A 157 6.05 9.34 -6.49
C ILE A 157 6.00 8.44 -7.74
N LYS A 158 5.62 7.17 -7.57
CA LYS A 158 5.53 6.18 -8.64
C LYS A 158 4.59 6.56 -9.81
N PRO A 159 3.35 7.04 -9.59
CA PRO A 159 2.44 7.40 -10.68
C PRO A 159 2.85 8.69 -11.42
N LEU A 160 3.69 9.54 -10.81
CA LEU A 160 4.17 10.77 -11.46
C LEU A 160 5.31 10.48 -12.46
N ALA A 161 6.15 9.48 -12.17
CA ALA A 161 7.23 9.06 -13.07
C ALA A 161 6.70 8.32 -14.32
N GLU A 162 5.59 7.59 -14.20
CA GLU A 162 4.98 6.83 -15.30
C GLU A 162 4.18 7.71 -16.29
N HIS A 163 3.89 8.96 -15.92
CA HIS A 163 3.19 9.93 -16.77
C HIS A 163 4.11 10.92 -17.50
N LEU A 164 5.41 10.94 -17.20
CA LEU A 164 6.41 11.85 -17.78
C LEU A 164 7.45 11.15 -18.67
N GLY A 165 7.34 9.83 -18.87
CA GLY A 165 8.13 9.03 -19.82
C GLY A 165 7.24 8.42 -20.90
#